data_AF-A0A7J6TJA2-F1
#
_entry.id   AF-A0A7J6TJA2-F1
#
_cell.length_a   1.000
_cell.length_b   1.000
_cell.length_c   1.000
_cell.angle_alpha   90.00
_cell.angle_beta   90.00
_cell.angle_gamma   90.00
#
_symmetry.space_group_name_H-M   'P 1'
#
loop_
_entity.id
_entity.type
_entity.pdbx_description
1 polymer ?
#
loop_
_entity_poly.entity_id
_entity_poly.type
_entity_poly.pdbx_seq_one_letter_code
_entity_poly.pdbx_strand_id
1 'polypeptide(L)'
;VLVEEEKYEECIKFLQDALAKRYDMNDAVKDGASFEKCAKAYVRIATCYVRMKRFDDAIEMYQKALTEDNNRHTRAALNECKHMKEKHDREAYINPELADEHRMKGNECFKSRDYAGAKKEYDEAIKRNPNDAKLYSNRAAALTKLMAYPDALR
;
A
#
# COMPACT_ATOMS: atom_id res chain seq x y z
N VAL A 1 9.17 13.86 22.30
CA VAL A 1 10.19 13.09 23.03
C VAL A 1 10.36 11.67 22.44
N LEU A 2 9.57 10.64 22.75
CA LEU A 2 9.85 9.26 22.24
C LEU A 2 9.73 9.05 20.70
N VAL A 3 8.79 9.74 20.03
CA VAL A 3 8.67 9.69 18.55
C VAL A 3 9.80 10.45 17.86
N GLU A 4 10.38 11.44 18.54
CA GLU A 4 11.51 12.25 18.05
C GLU A 4 12.85 11.55 18.30
N GLU A 5 12.90 10.61 19.25
CA GLU A 5 14.06 9.77 19.56
C GLU A 5 14.12 8.47 18.72
N GLU A 6 13.25 8.33 17.71
CA GLU A 6 13.15 7.14 16.83
C GLU A 6 12.89 5.79 17.54
N LYS A 7 12.51 5.82 18.82
CA LYS A 7 12.12 4.63 19.61
C LYS A 7 10.66 4.26 19.33
N TYR A 8 10.38 3.88 18.09
CA TYR A 8 9.01 3.67 17.62
C TYR A 8 8.32 2.51 18.34
N GLU A 9 9.01 1.39 18.56
CA GLU A 9 8.43 0.20 19.22
C GLU A 9 8.08 0.45 20.69
N GLU A 10 8.96 1.11 21.44
CA GLU A 10 8.71 1.50 22.82
C GLU A 10 7.54 2.48 22.92
N CYS A 11 7.47 3.45 21.99
CA CYS A 11 6.36 4.39 21.93
C CYS A 11 5.03 3.69 21.63
N ILE A 12 5.02 2.73 20.71
CA ILE A 12 3.83 1.93 20.38
C ILE A 12 3.38 1.15 21.60
N LYS A 13 4.29 0.43 22.26
CA LYS A 13 3.98 -0.35 23.45
C LYS A 13 3.42 0.52 24.57
N PHE A 14 4.07 1.65 24.86
CA PHE A 14 3.59 2.60 25.87
C PHE A 14 2.18 3.12 25.58
N LEU A 15 1.90 3.46 24.32
CA LEU A 15 0.57 3.95 23.90
C LEU A 15 -0.49 2.83 23.93
N GLN A 16 -0.12 1.59 23.58
CA GLN A 16 -1.01 0.43 23.69
C GLN A 16 -1.33 0.11 25.15
N ASP A 17 -0.33 0.14 26.04
CA ASP A 17 -0.53 -0.05 27.48
C ASP A 17 -1.43 1.04 28.07
N ALA A 18 -1.28 2.29 27.63
CA ALA A 18 -2.15 3.40 28.03
C ALA A 18 -3.60 3.21 27.55
N LEU A 19 -3.79 2.67 26.34
CA LEU A 19 -5.12 2.35 25.80
C LEU A 19 -5.75 1.15 26.51
N ALA A 20 -4.97 0.13 26.88
CA ALA A 20 -5.46 -1.03 27.64
C ALA A 20 -5.99 -0.61 29.02
N LYS A 21 -5.22 0.20 29.75
CA LYS A 21 -5.64 0.74 31.06
C LYS A 21 -6.92 1.57 31.01
N ARG A 22 -7.27 2.15 29.85
CA ARG A 22 -8.56 2.86 29.67
C ARG A 22 -9.74 1.90 29.69
N TYR A 23 -9.64 0.74 29.04
CA TYR A 23 -10.71 -0.25 29.07
C TYR A 23 -10.98 -0.73 30.50
N ASP A 24 -9.92 -0.87 31.30
CA ASP A 24 -10.03 -1.21 32.72
C ASP A 24 -10.65 -0.09 33.58
N MET A 25 -10.47 1.18 33.19
CA MET A 25 -10.99 2.35 33.93
C MET A 25 -12.39 2.82 33.47
N ASN A 26 -12.84 2.48 32.27
CA ASN A 26 -14.16 2.87 31.74
C ASN A 26 -15.31 2.23 32.54
N ASP A 27 -15.07 1.13 33.25
CA ASP A 27 -16.03 0.55 34.21
C ASP A 27 -16.04 1.26 35.58
N ALA A 28 -15.02 2.07 35.90
CA ALA A 28 -14.79 2.58 37.25
C ALA A 28 -14.85 4.10 37.42
N VAL A 29 -14.68 4.92 36.36
CA VAL A 29 -14.51 6.37 36.52
C VAL A 29 -15.29 7.19 35.47
N LYS A 30 -16.09 8.14 35.96
CA LYS A 30 -16.88 9.13 35.18
C LYS A 30 -16.02 10.09 34.31
N ASP A 31 -14.70 10.10 34.53
CA ASP A 31 -13.67 10.89 33.86
C ASP A 31 -12.67 10.02 33.05
N GLY A 32 -13.14 8.88 32.51
CA GLY A 32 -12.39 8.05 31.57
C GLY A 32 -11.83 8.87 30.40
N ALA A 33 -10.66 8.50 29.87
CA ALA A 33 -10.01 9.26 28.80
C ALA A 33 -10.98 9.48 27.62
N SER A 34 -11.19 10.75 27.26
CA SER A 34 -12.14 11.14 26.21
C SER A 34 -11.85 10.39 24.91
N PHE A 35 -12.90 10.07 24.15
CA PHE A 35 -12.80 9.44 22.84
C PHE A 35 -11.75 10.14 21.94
N GLU A 36 -11.67 11.47 22.03
CA GLU A 36 -10.66 12.29 21.36
C GLU A 36 -9.20 11.95 21.74
N LYS A 37 -8.90 11.74 23.03
CA LYS A 37 -7.54 11.36 23.48
C LYS A 37 -7.14 9.99 22.95
N CYS A 38 -8.10 9.08 22.83
CA CYS A 38 -7.87 7.71 22.36
C CYS A 38 -7.65 7.69 20.86
N ALA A 39 -8.46 8.44 20.11
CA ALA A 39 -8.22 8.67 18.69
C ALA A 39 -6.83 9.26 18.44
N LYS A 40 -6.41 10.26 19.22
CA LYS A 40 -5.05 10.84 19.14
C LYS A 40 -3.96 9.81 19.46
N ALA A 41 -4.16 8.91 20.41
CA ALA A 41 -3.22 7.84 20.70
C ALA A 41 -3.09 6.86 19.52
N TYR A 42 -4.21 6.41 18.93
CA TYR A 42 -4.20 5.58 17.73
C TYR A 42 -3.51 6.26 16.54
N VAL A 43 -3.74 7.55 16.30
CA VAL A 43 -3.05 8.33 15.26
C VAL A 43 -1.53 8.38 15.49
N ARG A 44 -1.09 8.52 16.74
CA ARG A 44 0.34 8.50 17.08
C ARG A 44 0.96 7.13 16.84
N ILE A 45 0.30 6.04 17.24
CA ILE A 45 0.72 4.67 16.93
C ILE A 45 0.80 4.47 15.41
N ALA A 46 -0.22 4.88 14.66
CA ALA A 46 -0.23 4.78 13.21
C ALA A 46 0.96 5.51 12.58
N THR A 47 1.29 6.70 13.08
CA THR A 47 2.44 7.47 12.60
C THR A 47 3.77 6.76 12.86
N CYS A 48 3.92 6.09 14.02
CA CYS A 48 5.07 5.24 14.29
C CYS A 48 5.17 4.09 13.28
N TYR A 49 4.07 3.40 12.98
CA TYR A 49 4.05 2.34 11.98
C TYR A 49 4.37 2.84 10.56
N VAL A 50 3.90 4.03 10.17
CA VAL A 50 4.27 4.67 8.90
C VAL A 50 5.79 4.89 8.83
N ARG A 51 6.40 5.40 9.90
CA ARG A 51 7.86 5.60 9.97
C ARG A 51 8.64 4.29 9.86
N MET A 52 8.09 3.20 10.41
CA MET A 52 8.64 1.84 10.28
C MET A 52 8.32 1.17 8.93
N LYS A 53 7.63 1.84 8.00
CA LYS A 53 7.12 1.27 6.74
C LYS A 53 6.18 0.07 6.91
N ARG A 54 5.56 -0.06 8.08
CA ARG A 54 4.54 -1.08 8.38
C ARG A 54 3.16 -0.53 8.05
N PHE A 55 2.89 -0.34 6.76
CA PHE A 55 1.70 0.41 6.31
C PHE A 55 0.37 -0.29 6.63
N ASP A 56 0.33 -1.62 6.66
CA ASP A 56 -0.88 -2.36 7.02
C ASP A 56 -1.31 -2.11 8.46
N ASP A 57 -0.36 -2.21 9.40
CA ASP A 57 -0.60 -1.91 10.81
C ASP A 57 -1.00 -0.45 11.02
N ALA A 58 -0.37 0.48 10.27
CA ALA A 58 -0.72 1.89 10.30
C ALA A 58 -2.17 2.14 9.86
N ILE A 59 -2.61 1.52 8.77
CA ILE A 59 -3.97 1.63 8.24
C ILE A 59 -4.99 1.15 9.27
N GLU A 60 -4.72 0.01 9.91
CA GLU A 60 -5.60 -0.52 10.96
C GLU A 60 -5.74 0.47 12.13
N MET A 61 -4.62 1.06 12.59
CA MET A 61 -4.66 2.05 13.67
C MET A 61 -5.38 3.33 13.26
N TYR A 62 -5.24 3.80 12.02
CA TYR A 62 -6.00 4.95 11.51
C TYR A 62 -7.50 4.65 11.43
N GLN A 63 -7.89 3.43 11.07
CA GLN A 63 -9.30 3.02 11.09
C GLN A 63 -9.85 2.99 12.52
N LYS A 64 -9.10 2.45 13.48
CA LYS A 64 -9.46 2.48 14.91
C LYS A 64 -9.56 3.91 15.45
N ALA A 65 -8.69 4.82 15.00
CA ALA A 65 -8.80 6.23 15.35
C ALA A 65 -10.12 6.84 14.84
N LEU A 66 -10.53 6.51 13.60
CA LEU A 66 -11.78 7.02 13.01
C LEU A 66 -13.05 6.43 13.63
N THR A 67 -12.97 5.22 14.22
CA THR A 67 -14.09 4.66 14.98
C THR A 67 -14.30 5.37 16.31
N GLU A 68 -13.22 5.85 16.95
CA GLU A 68 -13.31 6.64 18.19
C GLU A 68 -13.68 8.11 17.93
N ASP A 69 -13.03 8.74 16.95
CA ASP A 69 -13.29 10.13 16.55
C ASP A 69 -13.20 10.26 15.02
N ASN A 70 -14.36 10.40 14.39
CA ASN A 70 -14.45 10.52 12.94
C ASN A 70 -14.13 11.95 12.49
N ASN A 71 -12.84 12.25 12.36
CA ASN A 71 -12.38 13.56 11.94
C ASN A 71 -11.75 13.56 10.54
N ARG A 72 -11.79 14.73 9.87
CA ARG A 72 -11.28 14.92 8.51
C ARG A 72 -9.76 14.70 8.43
N HIS A 73 -9.02 15.11 9.45
CA HIS A 73 -7.57 15.04 9.49
C HIS A 73 -7.08 13.59 9.45
N THR A 74 -7.61 12.73 10.32
CA THR A 74 -7.30 11.30 10.37
C THR A 74 -7.71 10.60 9.08
N ARG A 75 -8.83 10.99 8.45
CA ARG A 75 -9.25 10.43 7.15
C ARG A 75 -8.26 10.79 6.04
N ALA A 76 -7.74 12.01 6.03
CA ALA A 76 -6.70 12.42 5.09
C ALA A 76 -5.41 11.61 5.31
N ALA A 77 -4.96 11.48 6.56
CA ALA A 77 -3.79 10.68 6.93
C ALA A 77 -3.94 9.19 6.54
N LEU A 78 -5.13 8.60 6.69
CA LEU A 78 -5.43 7.24 6.24
C LEU A 78 -5.27 7.09 4.72
N ASN A 79 -5.81 8.03 3.95
CA ASN A 79 -5.70 8.00 2.49
C ASN A 79 -4.25 8.19 2.03
N GLU A 80 -3.51 9.07 2.69
CA GLU A 80 -2.08 9.27 2.44
C GLU A 80 -1.29 7.99 2.75
N CYS A 81 -1.56 7.33 3.88
CA CYS A 81 -0.93 6.06 4.26
C CYS A 81 -1.22 4.95 3.23
N LYS A 82 -2.45 4.87 2.71
CA LYS A 82 -2.79 3.93 1.63
C LYS A 82 -2.00 4.22 0.36
N HIS A 83 -1.87 5.49 -0.03
CA HIS A 83 -1.07 5.86 -1.19
C HIS A 83 0.43 5.54 -1.00
N MET A 84 0.96 5.78 0.20
CA MET A 84 2.33 5.39 0.54
C MET A 84 2.54 3.88 0.43
N LYS A 85 1.57 3.08 0.92
CA LYS A 85 1.59 1.62 0.78
C LYS A 85 1.61 1.21 -0.69
N GLU A 86 0.67 1.70 -1.50
CA GLU A 86 0.58 1.35 -2.92
C GLU A 86 1.87 1.70 -3.68
N LYS A 87 2.47 2.86 -3.38
CA LYS A 87 3.75 3.27 -3.95
C LYS A 87 4.88 2.34 -3.51
N HIS A 88 4.98 2.03 -2.22
CA HIS A 88 5.99 1.14 -1.69
C HIS A 88 5.88 -0.28 -2.28
N ASP A 89 4.67 -0.83 -2.35
CA ASP A 89 4.42 -2.15 -2.91
C ASP A 89 4.74 -2.18 -4.40
N ARG A 90 4.41 -1.11 -5.14
CA ARG A 90 4.79 -0.97 -6.56
C ARG A 90 6.31 -0.94 -6.73
N GLU A 91 7.01 -0.14 -5.93
CA GLU A 91 8.48 -0.05 -5.98
C GLU A 91 9.14 -1.40 -5.63
N ALA A 92 8.62 -2.10 -4.61
CA ALA A 92 9.08 -3.44 -4.25
C ALA A 92 8.77 -4.50 -5.32
N TYR A 93 7.76 -4.25 -6.17
CA TYR A 93 7.39 -5.14 -7.28
C TYR A 93 8.32 -5.00 -8.48
N ILE A 94 9.05 -3.89 -8.61
CA ILE A 94 9.95 -3.63 -9.74
C ILE A 94 11.11 -4.61 -9.69
N ASN A 95 11.24 -5.41 -10.74
CA ASN A 95 12.35 -6.32 -10.95
C ASN A 95 12.66 -6.40 -12.45
N PRO A 96 13.70 -5.70 -12.95
CA PRO A 96 14.03 -5.68 -14.36
C PRO A 96 14.40 -7.04 -14.94
N GLU A 97 15.05 -7.92 -14.18
CA GLU A 97 15.47 -9.24 -14.65
C GLU A 97 14.25 -10.15 -14.89
N LEU A 98 13.32 -10.16 -13.93
CA LEU A 98 12.08 -10.91 -14.08
C LEU A 98 11.18 -10.31 -15.17
N ALA A 99 11.21 -8.98 -15.36
CA ALA A 99 10.53 -8.33 -16.47
C ALA A 99 11.06 -8.83 -17.82
N ASP A 100 12.37 -9.00 -17.96
CA ASP A 100 12.98 -9.55 -19.17
C ASP A 100 12.60 -11.01 -19.41
N GLU A 101 12.49 -11.83 -18.36
CA GLU A 101 11.99 -13.21 -18.47
C GLU A 101 10.55 -13.25 -19.01
N HIS A 102 9.65 -12.43 -18.43
CA HIS A 102 8.27 -12.30 -18.92
C HIS A 102 8.22 -11.75 -20.35
N ARG A 103 9.09 -10.80 -20.71
CA ARG A 103 9.20 -10.32 -22.09
C ARG A 103 9.57 -11.45 -23.06
N MET A 104 10.48 -12.34 -22.68
CA MET A 104 10.87 -13.49 -23.50
C MET A 104 9.71 -14.47 -23.66
N LYS A 105 9.01 -14.82 -22.58
CA LYS A 105 7.81 -15.66 -22.63
C LYS A 105 6.71 -15.05 -23.51
N GLY A 106 6.48 -13.74 -23.38
CA GLY A 106 5.54 -13.01 -24.22
C GLY A 106 5.91 -13.07 -25.71
N ASN A 107 7.20 -12.99 -26.04
CA ASN A 107 7.67 -13.17 -27.42
C ASN A 107 7.43 -14.59 -27.94
N GLU A 108 7.59 -15.62 -27.10
CA GLU A 108 7.31 -17.02 -27.46
C GLU A 108 5.80 -17.24 -27.70
N CYS A 109 4.94 -16.71 -26.82
CA CYS A 109 3.49 -16.69 -27.03
C CYS A 109 3.12 -15.96 -28.33
N PHE A 110 3.75 -14.83 -28.62
CA PHE A 110 3.50 -14.08 -29.84
C PHE A 110 3.88 -14.88 -31.10
N LYS A 111 5.03 -15.58 -31.07
CA LYS A 111 5.46 -16.48 -32.16
C LYS A 111 4.53 -17.67 -32.35
N SER A 112 3.99 -18.22 -31.27
CA SER A 112 3.01 -19.31 -31.30
C SER A 112 1.58 -18.83 -31.63
N ARG A 113 1.40 -17.54 -31.95
CA ARG A 113 0.11 -16.88 -32.24
C ARG A 113 -0.86 -16.86 -31.06
N ASP A 114 -0.41 -17.20 -29.86
CA ASP A 114 -1.15 -16.95 -28.63
C ASP A 114 -0.95 -15.49 -28.21
N TYR A 115 -1.68 -14.60 -28.89
CA TYR A 115 -1.60 -13.17 -28.63
C TYR A 115 -2.20 -12.77 -27.27
N ALA A 116 -3.13 -13.56 -26.74
CA ALA A 116 -3.73 -13.34 -25.42
C ALA A 116 -2.75 -13.68 -24.30
N GLY A 117 -2.03 -14.80 -24.42
CA GLY A 117 -0.90 -15.15 -23.56
C GLY A 117 0.21 -14.11 -23.66
N ALA A 118 0.58 -13.71 -24.88
CA ALA A 118 1.61 -12.68 -25.10
C ALA A 118 1.26 -11.35 -24.40
N LYS A 119 0.02 -10.89 -24.52
CA LYS A 119 -0.46 -9.69 -23.81
C LYS A 119 -0.30 -9.83 -22.30
N LYS A 120 -0.69 -10.96 -21.71
CA LYS A 120 -0.58 -11.18 -20.26
C LYS A 120 0.86 -11.12 -19.79
N GLU A 121 1.77 -11.77 -20.51
CA GLU A 121 3.19 -11.77 -20.18
C GLU A 121 3.81 -10.36 -20.34
N TYR A 122 3.45 -9.61 -21.38
CA TYR A 122 3.90 -8.22 -21.52
C TYR A 122 3.30 -7.28 -20.48
N ASP A 123 2.02 -7.44 -20.11
CA ASP A 123 1.39 -6.68 -19.03
C ASP A 123 2.16 -6.91 -17.71
N GLU A 124 2.56 -8.15 -17.46
CA GLU A 124 3.32 -8.51 -16.27
C GLU A 124 4.74 -7.94 -16.31
N ALA A 125 5.43 -8.05 -17.45
CA ALA A 125 6.72 -7.41 -17.65
C ALA A 125 6.67 -5.90 -17.42
N ILE A 126 5.62 -5.20 -17.88
CA ILE A 126 5.44 -3.75 -17.70
C ILE A 126 5.29 -3.40 -16.22
N LYS A 127 4.54 -4.18 -15.43
CA LYS A 127 4.42 -3.94 -13.99
C LYS A 127 5.77 -4.06 -13.27
N ARG A 128 6.62 -4.97 -13.74
CA ARG A 128 7.96 -5.24 -13.18
C ARG A 128 9.01 -4.26 -13.67
N ASN A 129 8.87 -3.71 -14.88
CA ASN A 129 9.74 -2.67 -15.42
C ASN A 129 8.92 -1.65 -16.24
N PRO A 130 8.30 -0.67 -15.59
CA PRO A 130 7.44 0.30 -16.27
C PRO A 130 8.21 1.27 -17.17
N ASN A 131 9.54 1.30 -17.10
CA ASN A 131 10.39 2.24 -17.83
C ASN A 131 10.91 1.67 -19.17
N ASP A 132 10.72 0.38 -19.45
CA ASP A 132 11.17 -0.21 -20.71
C ASP A 132 10.12 -0.01 -21.83
N ALA A 133 10.41 0.94 -22.73
CA ALA A 133 9.58 1.25 -23.90
C ALA A 133 9.35 0.04 -24.83
N LYS A 134 10.25 -0.95 -24.85
CA LYS A 134 10.12 -2.14 -25.70
C LYS A 134 8.91 -2.97 -25.28
N LEU A 135 8.60 -3.04 -23.99
CA LEU A 135 7.48 -3.82 -23.46
C LEU A 135 6.15 -3.28 -23.96
N TYR A 136 5.98 -1.96 -23.99
CA TYR A 136 4.77 -1.31 -24.51
C TYR A 136 4.60 -1.53 -26.00
N SER A 137 5.69 -1.47 -26.77
CA SER A 137 5.67 -1.75 -28.21
C SER A 137 5.27 -3.19 -28.50
N ASN A 138 5.81 -4.15 -27.74
CA ASN A 138 5.49 -5.57 -27.88
C ASN A 138 4.03 -5.88 -27.49
N ARG A 139 3.53 -5.24 -26.42
CA ARG A 139 2.12 -5.30 -26.02
C ARG A 139 1.19 -4.72 -27.10
N ALA A 140 1.53 -3.57 -27.67
CA ALA A 140 0.76 -2.96 -28.75
C ALA A 140 0.70 -3.86 -29.99
N ALA A 141 1.80 -4.54 -30.33
CA ALA A 141 1.82 -5.54 -31.40
C ALA A 141 0.88 -6.72 -31.10
N ALA A 142 0.88 -7.25 -29.86
CA ALA A 142 -0.03 -8.31 -29.44
C ALA A 142 -1.50 -7.88 -29.52
N LEU A 143 -1.82 -6.67 -29.05
CA LEU A 143 -3.18 -6.11 -29.09
C LEU A 143 -3.68 -5.88 -30.52
N THR A 144 -2.81 -5.41 -31.40
CA THR A 144 -3.12 -5.25 -32.83
C THR A 144 -3.48 -6.59 -33.46
N LYS A 145 -2.79 -7.67 -33.09
CA LYS A 145 -3.10 -9.03 -33.57
C LYS A 145 -4.37 -9.62 -32.97
N LEU A 146 -4.76 -9.18 -31.77
CA LEU A 146 -6.05 -9.52 -31.15
C LEU A 146 -7.23 -8.73 -31.73
N MET A 147 -7.00 -7.80 -32.65
CA MET A 147 -8.00 -6.82 -33.11
C MET A 147 -8.62 -6.01 -31.95
N ALA A 148 -7.92 -5.93 -30.81
CA ALA A 148 -8.28 -5.11 -29.66
C ALA A 148 -7.72 -3.70 -29.85
N TYR A 149 -8.13 -3.04 -30.95
CA TYR A 149 -7.65 -1.71 -31.34
C TYR A 149 -7.85 -0.62 -30.28
N PRO A 150 -8.92 -0.61 -29.46
CA PRO A 150 -9.09 0.39 -28.40
C PRO A 150 -8.05 0.26 -27.27
N ASP A 151 -7.61 -0.97 -26.97
CA ASP A 151 -6.63 -1.24 -25.90
C ASP A 151 -5.18 -1.01 -26.38
N ALA A 152 -4.92 -1.06 -27.69
CA ALA A 152 -3.58 -0.87 -28.27
C ALA A 152 -3.08 0.58 -28.17
N LEU A 153 -3.98 1.55 -27.98
CA LEU A 153 -3.69 2.98 -27.91
C LEU A 153 -3.62 3.53 -26.46
N ARG A 154 -3.76 2.66 -25.44
CA ARG A 154 -3.74 3.01 -24.00
C ARG A 154 -2.57 2.36 -23.27
#